data_AF-A0A838QSS8-F1
#
_entry.id   AF-A0A838QSS8-F1
#
_cell.length_a   1.000
_cell.length_b   1.000
_cell.length_c   1.000
_cell.angle_alpha   90.00
_cell.angle_beta   90.00
_cell.angle_gamma   90.00
#
_symmetry.space_group_name_H-M   'P 1'
#
loop_
_entity.id
_entity.type
_entity.pdbx_description
1 polymer ?
#
loop_
_entity_poly.entity_id
_entity_poly.type
_entity_poly.pdbx_seq_one_letter_code
_entity_poly.pdbx_strand_id
1 'polypeptide(L)'
;MSCIKSVSGAVAASLVLITASVADADPWADHVVNYTPGTGITNDWPTMVPFNNPQTALGSPTRLTSPHPVGTGGAVTPLNAPFRADEIVSIGRGGVLEIRFDEPVTNHAANPFGIDLLIFGNAFFAGSFFNPDFSFNPAGTAAGVAAEGGAIEVSADGVNYVAVSGAADGLFPTNGFADLTDPFAPAAGAVPSNF
;
A
#
# COMPACT_ATOMS: atom_id res chain seq x y z
N MET A 1 59.75 -58.61 -7.93
CA MET A 1 58.76 -58.67 -6.83
C MET A 1 58.37 -57.25 -6.49
N SER A 2 57.15 -56.88 -6.90
CA SER A 2 56.56 -55.55 -6.78
C SER A 2 55.89 -55.41 -5.41
N CYS A 3 56.01 -54.24 -4.77
CA CYS A 3 55.19 -53.85 -3.64
C CYS A 3 54.75 -52.39 -3.85
N ILE A 4 53.54 -52.21 -4.37
CA ILE A 4 52.85 -50.92 -4.46
C ILE A 4 52.01 -50.77 -3.19
N LYS A 5 52.25 -49.71 -2.42
CA LYS A 5 51.40 -49.31 -1.30
C LYS A 5 50.22 -48.50 -1.84
N SER A 6 49.00 -48.96 -1.58
CA SER A 6 47.75 -48.23 -1.85
C SER A 6 47.54 -47.12 -0.80
N VAL A 7 47.24 -45.90 -1.26
CA VAL A 7 46.72 -44.82 -0.42
C VAL A 7 45.26 -44.61 -0.82
N SER A 8 44.34 -44.91 0.10
CA SER A 8 42.91 -44.64 -0.06
C SER A 8 42.63 -43.21 0.42
N GLY A 9 42.38 -42.29 -0.52
CA GLY A 9 41.83 -40.97 -0.22
C GLY A 9 40.31 -41.00 -0.30
N ALA A 10 39.62 -40.88 0.84
CA ALA A 10 38.18 -40.67 0.89
C ALA A 10 37.88 -39.18 0.72
N VAL A 11 37.21 -38.80 -0.37
CA VAL A 11 36.67 -37.45 -0.58
C VAL A 11 35.26 -37.44 0.01
N ALA A 12 35.07 -36.72 1.12
CA ALA A 12 33.75 -36.46 1.67
C ALA A 12 33.13 -35.25 0.93
N ALA A 13 32.06 -35.47 0.18
CA ALA A 13 31.26 -34.40 -0.42
C ALA A 13 30.26 -33.88 0.62
N SER A 14 30.47 -32.66 1.11
CA SER A 14 29.50 -31.98 1.99
C SER A 14 28.35 -31.43 1.14
N LEU A 15 27.14 -31.94 1.38
CA LEU A 15 25.91 -31.44 0.78
C LEU A 15 25.50 -30.15 1.52
N VAL A 16 25.66 -29.00 0.87
CA VAL A 16 25.15 -27.71 1.38
C VAL A 16 23.65 -27.66 1.10
N LEU A 17 22.84 -27.81 2.15
CA LEU A 17 21.40 -27.54 2.09
C LEU A 17 21.21 -26.02 2.08
N ILE A 18 20.91 -25.46 0.91
CA ILE A 18 20.43 -24.09 0.79
C ILE A 18 18.93 -24.12 1.13
N THR A 19 18.58 -23.75 2.36
CA THR A 19 17.19 -23.46 2.70
C THR A 19 16.83 -22.12 2.07
N ALA A 20 16.01 -22.13 1.03
CA ALA A 20 15.33 -20.91 0.61
C ALA A 20 14.48 -20.45 1.79
N SER A 21 14.75 -19.25 2.30
CA SER A 21 13.81 -18.57 3.19
C SER A 21 12.53 -18.39 2.41
N VAL A 22 11.46 -19.06 2.83
CA VAL A 22 10.11 -18.67 2.42
C VAL A 22 9.98 -17.22 2.89
N ALA A 23 9.80 -16.27 1.97
CA ALA A 23 9.30 -14.96 2.36
C ALA A 23 8.03 -15.22 3.19
N ASP A 24 7.84 -14.44 4.26
CA ASP A 24 6.64 -14.59 5.07
C ASP A 24 5.47 -14.17 4.18
N ALA A 25 4.64 -15.12 3.76
CA ALA A 25 3.58 -14.85 2.80
C ALA A 25 2.61 -13.83 3.41
N ASP A 26 2.45 -12.68 2.76
CA ASP A 26 1.55 -11.61 3.18
C ASP A 26 0.63 -11.19 2.01
N PRO A 27 -0.47 -10.47 2.27
CA PRO A 27 -1.43 -10.13 1.22
C PRO A 27 -1.07 -8.83 0.46
N TRP A 28 0.18 -8.36 0.54
CA TRP A 28 0.61 -7.07 0.00
C TRP A 28 1.54 -7.21 -1.20
N ALA A 29 1.68 -6.12 -1.96
CA ALA A 29 2.68 -6.06 -3.01
C ALA A 29 4.08 -5.83 -2.39
N ASP A 30 5.07 -6.53 -2.93
CA ASP A 30 6.43 -6.61 -2.39
C ASP A 30 7.44 -5.77 -3.18
N HIS A 31 7.14 -5.52 -4.45
CA HIS A 31 8.10 -4.94 -5.37
C HIS A 31 7.50 -3.85 -6.24
N VAL A 32 8.24 -2.76 -6.37
CA VAL A 32 8.07 -1.80 -7.47
C VAL A 32 8.84 -2.32 -8.67
N VAL A 33 8.12 -2.65 -9.75
CA VAL A 33 8.73 -3.07 -11.02
C VAL A 33 9.11 -1.86 -11.85
N ASN A 34 8.19 -0.90 -11.96
CA ASN A 34 8.39 0.33 -12.71
C ASN A 34 7.62 1.48 -12.08
N TYR A 35 8.20 2.67 -12.11
CA TYR A 35 7.50 3.90 -11.76
C TYR A 35 7.92 5.01 -12.72
N THR A 36 6.98 5.43 -13.55
CA THR A 36 7.13 6.57 -14.45
C THR A 36 6.18 7.67 -13.98
N PRO A 37 6.65 8.67 -13.24
CA PRO A 37 5.79 9.72 -12.72
C PRO A 37 5.15 10.51 -13.86
N GLY A 38 3.86 10.81 -13.69
CA GLY A 38 3.13 11.71 -14.55
C GLY A 38 3.32 13.18 -14.17
N THR A 39 2.35 13.99 -14.56
CA THR A 39 2.30 15.42 -14.21
C THR A 39 1.38 15.69 -13.03
N GLY A 40 1.59 16.81 -12.34
CA GLY A 40 0.71 17.26 -11.26
C GLY A 40 1.00 16.68 -9.88
N ILE A 41 2.11 15.95 -9.72
CA ILE A 41 2.57 15.50 -8.40
C ILE A 41 2.93 16.72 -7.55
N THR A 42 2.30 16.83 -6.39
CA THR A 42 2.52 17.91 -5.42
C THR A 42 3.56 17.52 -4.36
N ASN A 43 3.87 18.45 -3.46
CA ASN A 43 4.77 18.22 -2.34
C ASN A 43 3.99 18.10 -1.04
N ASP A 44 4.43 17.20 -0.16
CA ASP A 44 4.02 17.14 1.23
C ASP A 44 4.43 18.43 1.94
N TRP A 45 3.45 19.16 2.46
CA TRP A 45 3.70 20.33 3.28
C TRP A 45 3.74 19.90 4.75
N PRO A 46 4.73 20.34 5.55
CA PRO A 46 5.74 21.36 5.27
C PRO A 46 7.12 20.79 4.90
N THR A 47 7.24 19.46 4.71
CA THR A 47 8.52 18.79 4.45
C THR A 47 9.09 19.15 3.08
N MET A 48 8.24 19.62 2.16
CA MET A 48 8.53 19.92 0.76
C MET A 48 9.02 18.70 -0.04
N VAL A 49 8.78 17.49 0.47
CA VAL A 49 9.11 16.24 -0.21
C VAL A 49 7.99 15.91 -1.22
N PRO A 50 8.30 15.67 -2.50
CA PRO A 50 7.29 15.27 -3.48
C PRO A 50 6.66 13.92 -3.15
N PHE A 51 5.37 13.73 -3.45
CA PHE A 51 4.66 12.44 -3.35
C PHE A 51 5.06 11.48 -4.48
N ASN A 52 6.35 11.24 -4.69
CA ASN A 52 6.87 10.46 -5.82
C ASN A 52 7.75 9.27 -5.38
N ASN A 53 7.65 8.84 -4.13
CA ASN A 53 8.33 7.64 -3.66
C ASN A 53 7.45 6.40 -3.88
N PRO A 54 7.70 5.56 -4.91
CA PRO A 54 6.83 4.41 -5.18
C PRO A 54 6.90 3.31 -4.12
N GLN A 55 7.89 3.35 -3.22
CA GLN A 55 8.01 2.37 -2.14
C GLN A 55 6.87 2.46 -1.12
N THR A 56 6.17 3.60 -1.05
CA THR A 56 5.03 3.78 -0.13
C THR A 56 3.76 3.06 -0.58
N ALA A 57 3.75 2.50 -1.79
CA ALA A 57 2.66 1.64 -2.28
C ALA A 57 2.81 0.16 -1.90
N LEU A 58 3.92 -0.22 -1.27
CA LEU A 58 4.20 -1.60 -0.87
C LEU A 58 3.76 -1.84 0.58
N GLY A 59 3.45 -3.09 0.90
CA GLY A 59 2.99 -3.46 2.24
C GLY A 59 1.56 -2.99 2.56
N SER A 60 1.21 -3.04 3.85
CA SER A 60 -0.13 -2.68 4.31
C SER A 60 -0.41 -1.17 4.18
N PRO A 61 -1.64 -0.75 3.88
CA PRO A 61 -2.05 0.65 3.90
C PRO A 61 -1.76 1.33 5.24
N THR A 62 -1.46 2.63 5.18
CA THR A 62 -1.25 3.47 6.37
C THR A 62 -2.47 3.43 7.29
N ARG A 63 -2.24 3.15 8.59
CA ARG A 63 -3.27 3.19 9.64
C ARG A 63 -3.15 4.39 10.56
N LEU A 64 -1.95 4.94 10.69
CA LEU A 64 -1.65 6.13 11.48
C LEU A 64 -0.87 7.09 10.63
N THR A 65 -1.45 8.26 10.41
CA THR A 65 -0.82 9.36 9.70
C THR A 65 0.04 10.18 10.65
N SER A 66 1.27 10.40 10.22
CA SER A 66 2.29 11.09 10.98
C SER A 66 1.87 12.54 11.24
N PRO A 67 2.12 13.05 12.46
CA PRO A 67 1.61 14.34 12.89
C PRO A 67 2.13 15.49 12.03
N HIS A 68 1.30 16.52 11.89
CA HIS A 68 1.61 17.76 11.19
C HIS A 68 1.89 18.90 12.16
N PRO A 69 2.83 19.82 11.83
CA PRO A 69 3.14 20.96 12.69
C PRO A 69 1.97 21.89 13.02
N VAL A 70 0.88 21.82 12.26
CA VAL A 70 -0.38 22.56 12.54
C VAL A 70 -1.43 21.72 13.27
N GLY A 71 -1.05 20.58 13.84
CA GLY A 71 -1.92 19.77 14.70
C GLY A 71 -2.85 18.78 13.97
N THR A 72 -2.51 18.34 12.75
CA THR A 72 -3.24 17.29 12.03
C THR A 72 -2.48 15.95 12.04
N GLY A 73 -3.11 14.84 11.64
CA GLY A 73 -2.56 13.47 11.70
C GLY A 73 -3.49 12.53 12.46
N GLY A 74 -2.95 11.43 12.98
CA GLY A 74 -3.71 10.49 13.82
C GLY A 74 -4.19 9.25 13.05
N ALA A 75 -5.26 8.60 13.54
CA ALA A 75 -5.80 7.41 12.89
C ALA A 75 -6.35 7.73 11.51
N VAL A 76 -6.05 6.85 10.56
CA VAL A 76 -6.66 6.90 9.24
C VAL A 76 -8.13 6.52 9.36
N THR A 77 -9.00 7.42 8.95
CA THR A 77 -10.46 7.23 8.89
C THR A 77 -10.96 7.71 7.53
N PRO A 78 -12.24 7.43 7.18
CA PRO A 78 -12.81 7.96 5.96
C PRO A 78 -12.82 9.50 5.84
N LEU A 79 -12.60 10.24 6.92
CA LEU A 79 -12.51 11.72 6.95
C LEU A 79 -11.08 12.23 7.21
N ASN A 80 -10.15 11.34 7.55
CA ASN A 80 -8.77 11.65 7.90
C ASN A 80 -7.83 10.69 7.14
N ALA A 81 -7.67 10.94 5.84
CA ALA A 81 -6.80 10.13 4.98
C ALA A 81 -5.31 10.31 5.31
N PRO A 82 -4.44 9.36 4.90
CA PRO A 82 -3.02 9.58 4.89
C PRO A 82 -2.62 10.70 3.94
N PHE A 83 -1.63 11.49 4.34
CA PHE A 83 -1.24 12.70 3.60
C PHE A 83 0.27 12.97 3.61
N ARG A 84 1.09 12.01 4.01
CA ARG A 84 2.56 12.18 4.04
C ARG A 84 3.28 11.53 2.88
N ALA A 85 4.39 12.14 2.46
CA ALA A 85 5.18 11.65 1.32
C ALA A 85 5.83 10.28 1.56
N ASP A 86 5.90 9.83 2.82
CA ASP A 86 6.32 8.48 3.23
C ASP A 86 5.14 7.51 3.47
N GLU A 87 3.90 7.94 3.27
CA GLU A 87 2.68 7.14 3.51
C GLU A 87 1.88 6.86 2.23
N ILE A 88 2.02 7.71 1.21
CA ILE A 88 1.31 7.60 -0.08
C ILE A 88 2.24 7.99 -1.23
N VAL A 89 1.89 7.55 -2.44
CA VAL A 89 2.53 7.95 -3.69
C VAL A 89 1.49 8.47 -4.67
N SER A 90 1.81 9.55 -5.37
CA SER A 90 1.01 10.05 -6.49
C SER A 90 1.61 9.54 -7.80
N ILE A 91 0.80 8.85 -8.59
CA ILE A 91 1.19 8.42 -9.94
C ILE A 91 1.30 9.63 -10.88
N GLY A 92 0.49 10.66 -10.64
CA GLY A 92 0.36 11.82 -11.52
C GLY A 92 -0.40 11.50 -12.80
N ARG A 93 -0.96 12.53 -13.43
CA ARG A 93 -1.71 12.39 -14.67
C ARG A 93 -0.79 11.89 -15.79
N GLY A 94 -1.17 10.76 -16.38
CA GLY A 94 -0.42 10.09 -17.45
C GLY A 94 0.81 9.32 -16.97
N GLY A 95 1.01 9.19 -15.66
CA GLY A 95 2.05 8.34 -15.09
C GLY A 95 1.61 6.87 -15.00
N VAL A 96 2.55 6.02 -14.62
CA VAL A 96 2.36 4.59 -14.40
C VAL A 96 3.12 4.16 -13.16
N LEU A 97 2.48 3.35 -12.32
CA LEU A 97 3.11 2.59 -11.25
C LEU A 97 2.80 1.12 -11.45
N GLU A 98 3.84 0.32 -11.59
CA GLU A 98 3.78 -1.13 -11.76
C GLU A 98 4.40 -1.78 -10.54
N ILE A 99 3.61 -2.63 -9.87
CA ILE A 99 4.00 -3.35 -8.66
C ILE A 99 3.75 -4.84 -8.84
N ARG A 100 4.43 -5.66 -8.05
CA ARG A 100 4.38 -7.12 -8.12
C ARG A 100 4.31 -7.73 -6.73
N PHE A 101 3.52 -8.79 -6.63
CA PHE A 101 3.45 -9.70 -5.49
C PHE A 101 4.44 -10.85 -5.71
N ASP A 102 5.09 -11.32 -4.65
CA ASP A 102 5.89 -12.55 -4.70
C ASP A 102 4.99 -13.79 -4.80
N GLU A 103 3.82 -13.75 -4.17
CA GLU A 103 2.78 -14.77 -4.30
C GLU A 103 1.80 -14.47 -5.45
N PRO A 104 1.29 -15.51 -6.13
CA PRO A 104 0.21 -15.32 -7.09
C PRO A 104 -1.07 -14.78 -6.43
N VAL A 105 -1.58 -13.65 -6.93
CA VAL A 105 -2.93 -13.19 -6.60
C VAL A 105 -3.93 -14.14 -7.24
N THR A 106 -4.76 -14.80 -6.42
CA THR A 106 -5.73 -15.80 -6.89
C THR A 106 -7.10 -15.56 -6.29
N ASN A 107 -8.15 -15.88 -7.06
CA ASN A 107 -9.50 -15.77 -6.54
C ASN A 107 -9.79 -16.84 -5.49
N HIS A 108 -10.24 -16.44 -4.30
CA HIS A 108 -10.53 -17.37 -3.23
C HIS A 108 -11.98 -17.85 -3.31
N ALA A 109 -12.21 -19.16 -3.37
CA ALA A 109 -13.57 -19.72 -3.52
C ALA A 109 -14.54 -19.36 -2.39
N ALA A 110 -14.02 -18.97 -1.22
CA ALA A 110 -14.82 -18.51 -0.09
C ALA A 110 -15.07 -17.00 -0.06
N ASN A 111 -14.57 -16.22 -1.03
CA ASN A 111 -14.83 -14.79 -1.12
C ASN A 111 -16.25 -14.56 -1.65
N PRO A 112 -17.22 -14.11 -0.82
CA PRO A 112 -18.62 -14.00 -1.22
C PRO A 112 -18.86 -12.93 -2.29
N PHE A 113 -17.90 -12.02 -2.49
CA PHE A 113 -17.99 -10.94 -3.47
C PHE A 113 -17.12 -11.17 -4.71
N GLY A 114 -16.24 -12.20 -4.69
CA GLY A 114 -15.35 -12.53 -5.81
C GLY A 114 -14.35 -11.43 -6.18
N ILE A 115 -14.06 -10.52 -5.24
CA ILE A 115 -13.06 -9.45 -5.38
C ILE A 115 -11.86 -9.85 -4.54
N ASP A 116 -10.85 -10.42 -5.17
CA ASP A 116 -9.66 -10.97 -4.50
C ASP A 116 -8.40 -10.10 -4.72
N LEU A 117 -8.56 -8.92 -5.32
CA LEU A 117 -7.54 -7.88 -5.41
C LEU A 117 -8.14 -6.55 -4.93
N LEU A 118 -7.55 -5.99 -3.87
CA LEU A 118 -7.91 -4.67 -3.35
C LEU A 118 -6.79 -3.68 -3.69
N ILE A 119 -7.19 -2.49 -4.14
CA ILE A 119 -6.28 -1.37 -4.37
C ILE A 119 -6.74 -0.25 -3.46
N PHE A 120 -5.85 0.19 -2.58
CA PHE A 120 -6.10 1.27 -1.65
C PHE A 120 -5.63 2.59 -2.26
N GLY A 121 -6.57 3.33 -2.84
CA GLY A 121 -6.36 4.73 -3.24
C GLY A 121 -6.36 5.67 -2.03
N ASN A 122 -6.18 6.97 -2.32
CA ASN A 122 -6.21 8.02 -1.31
C ASN A 122 -7.52 8.84 -1.34
N ALA A 123 -8.66 8.21 -1.59
CA ALA A 123 -9.95 8.87 -1.45
C ALA A 123 -10.27 9.10 0.02
N PHE A 124 -10.96 10.22 0.26
CA PHE A 124 -11.54 10.54 1.54
C PHE A 124 -12.78 11.39 1.36
N PHE A 125 -13.64 11.36 2.36
CA PHE A 125 -14.72 12.30 2.46
C PHE A 125 -14.16 13.67 2.81
N ALA A 126 -14.36 14.63 1.91
CA ALA A 126 -14.07 16.01 2.21
C ALA A 126 -15.15 16.50 3.19
N GLY A 127 -14.74 16.84 4.41
CA GLY A 127 -15.62 17.50 5.38
C GLY A 127 -15.91 18.94 4.98
N SER A 128 -16.86 19.58 5.67
CA SER A 128 -16.88 21.04 5.75
C SER A 128 -15.71 21.50 6.63
N PHE A 129 -14.50 21.50 6.07
CA PHE A 129 -13.25 21.75 6.79
C PHE A 129 -13.08 23.17 7.30
N PHE A 130 -13.97 24.08 6.90
CA PHE A 130 -13.87 25.49 7.26
C PHE A 130 -15.23 26.00 7.71
N ASN A 131 -15.36 26.23 9.02
CA ASN A 131 -16.15 27.38 9.44
C ASN A 131 -15.54 28.65 8.81
N PRO A 132 -16.31 29.74 8.66
CA PRO A 132 -15.79 31.01 8.12
C PRO A 132 -14.61 31.61 8.93
N ASP A 133 -14.28 31.04 10.10
CA ASP A 133 -13.15 31.39 10.95
C ASP A 133 -11.95 30.43 10.83
N PHE A 134 -11.95 29.52 9.85
CA PHE A 134 -10.94 28.48 9.65
C PHE A 134 -10.83 27.44 10.79
N SER A 135 -11.81 27.37 11.70
CA SER A 135 -11.86 26.29 12.69
C SER A 135 -12.30 24.97 12.06
N PHE A 136 -11.68 23.89 12.56
CA PHE A 136 -11.98 22.52 12.17
C PHE A 136 -13.41 22.17 12.61
N ASN A 137 -14.24 21.65 11.71
CA ASN A 137 -15.58 21.19 12.09
C ASN A 137 -15.48 19.78 12.69
N PRO A 138 -15.66 19.61 14.01
CA PRO A 138 -15.54 18.30 14.65
C PRO A 138 -16.74 17.39 14.36
N ALA A 139 -17.79 17.89 13.69
CA ALA A 139 -19.02 17.12 13.46
C ALA A 139 -18.87 15.95 12.48
N GLY A 140 -17.75 15.84 11.76
CA GLY A 140 -17.47 14.69 10.89
C GLY A 140 -18.42 14.55 9.70
N THR A 141 -19.11 15.63 9.31
CA THR A 141 -20.06 15.57 8.18
C THR A 141 -19.32 15.60 6.86
N ALA A 142 -19.45 14.51 6.08
CA ALA A 142 -19.00 14.47 4.69
C ALA A 142 -19.79 15.47 3.82
N ALA A 143 -19.08 16.37 3.16
CA ALA A 143 -19.63 17.35 2.22
C ALA A 143 -19.33 16.98 0.75
N GLY A 144 -18.40 16.05 0.52
CA GLY A 144 -18.06 15.53 -0.78
C GLY A 144 -17.07 14.38 -0.69
N VAL A 145 -16.63 13.89 -1.83
CA VAL A 145 -15.56 12.90 -1.94
C VAL A 145 -14.41 13.50 -2.74
N ALA A 146 -13.20 13.45 -2.18
CA ALA A 146 -11.97 13.60 -2.93
C ALA A 146 -11.57 12.20 -3.39
N ALA A 147 -11.37 12.00 -4.69
CA ALA A 147 -10.95 10.74 -5.26
C ALA A 147 -10.20 10.97 -6.57
N GLU A 148 -9.11 10.24 -6.77
CA GLU A 148 -8.27 10.31 -7.96
C GLU A 148 -8.01 8.89 -8.46
N GLY A 149 -8.95 8.38 -9.26
CA GLY A 149 -8.86 7.03 -9.81
C GLY A 149 -7.77 6.87 -10.89
N GLY A 150 -7.68 5.65 -11.41
CA GLY A 150 -6.79 5.30 -12.50
C GLY A 150 -7.26 4.05 -13.22
N ALA A 151 -6.72 3.80 -14.41
CA ALA A 151 -6.89 2.51 -15.06
C ALA A 151 -6.09 1.46 -14.29
N ILE A 152 -6.64 0.26 -14.17
CA ILE A 152 -5.99 -0.88 -13.53
C ILE A 152 -5.77 -1.94 -14.59
N GLU A 153 -4.54 -2.41 -14.69
CA GLU A 153 -4.16 -3.52 -15.55
C GLU A 153 -3.45 -4.57 -14.72
N VAL A 154 -3.68 -5.85 -15.03
CA VAL A 154 -3.04 -6.98 -14.36
C VAL A 154 -2.29 -7.83 -15.37
N SER A 155 -1.19 -8.45 -14.93
CA SER A 155 -0.39 -9.35 -15.74
C SER A 155 0.12 -10.51 -14.90
N ALA A 156 0.09 -11.72 -15.47
CA ALA A 156 0.68 -12.91 -14.85
C ALA A 156 2.15 -13.15 -15.27
N ASP A 157 2.60 -12.51 -16.35
CA ASP A 157 3.93 -12.71 -16.95
C ASP A 157 4.78 -11.43 -16.98
N GLY A 158 4.22 -10.29 -16.57
CA GLY A 158 4.88 -8.98 -16.59
C GLY A 158 5.06 -8.41 -17.99
N VAL A 159 4.42 -9.00 -19.01
CA VAL A 159 4.56 -8.58 -20.42
C VAL A 159 3.19 -8.29 -21.04
N ASN A 160 2.22 -9.16 -20.81
CA ASN A 160 0.87 -9.03 -21.32
C ASN A 160 -0.03 -8.48 -20.23
N TYR A 161 -0.47 -7.24 -20.40
CA TYR A 161 -1.34 -6.52 -19.48
C TYR A 161 -2.78 -6.56 -19.96
N VAL A 162 -3.70 -6.82 -19.04
CA VAL A 162 -5.14 -6.84 -19.31
C VAL A 162 -5.82 -5.84 -18.38
N ALA A 163 -6.55 -4.90 -18.95
CA ALA A 163 -7.38 -3.98 -18.19
C ALA A 163 -8.50 -4.73 -17.46
N VAL A 164 -8.67 -4.44 -16.16
CA VAL A 164 -9.71 -5.04 -15.32
C VAL A 164 -10.74 -3.99 -14.91
N SER A 165 -11.98 -4.45 -14.70
CA SER A 165 -13.02 -3.61 -14.11
C SER A 165 -12.78 -3.44 -12.61
N GLY A 166 -12.89 -2.21 -12.13
CA GLY A 166 -12.68 -1.86 -10.74
C GLY A 166 -12.44 -0.37 -10.61
N ALA A 167 -12.19 0.09 -9.39
CA ALA A 167 -11.78 1.46 -9.14
C ALA A 167 -10.55 1.42 -8.22
N ALA A 168 -9.50 2.13 -8.59
CA ALA A 168 -8.35 2.34 -7.71
C ALA A 168 -8.71 3.28 -6.55
N ASP A 169 -9.80 4.04 -6.70
CA ASP A 169 -10.23 5.03 -5.72
C ASP A 169 -11.73 5.36 -5.84
N GLY A 170 -12.39 5.83 -4.77
CA GLY A 170 -13.82 6.18 -4.83
C GLY A 170 -14.59 6.22 -3.49
N LEU A 171 -15.86 5.81 -3.51
CA LEU A 171 -16.80 5.94 -2.36
C LEU A 171 -16.59 4.91 -1.22
N PHE A 172 -15.36 4.40 -1.08
CA PHE A 172 -14.97 3.51 0.03
C PHE A 172 -13.58 3.88 0.55
N PRO A 173 -13.41 5.07 1.15
CA PRO A 173 -12.14 5.47 1.76
C PRO A 173 -11.59 4.48 2.77
N THR A 174 -10.27 4.44 2.90
CA THR A 174 -9.56 3.61 3.87
C THR A 174 -10.00 3.94 5.30
N ASN A 175 -10.27 2.92 6.10
CA ASN A 175 -10.54 3.05 7.53
C ASN A 175 -9.58 2.15 8.31
N GLY A 176 -8.64 2.74 9.05
CA GLY A 176 -7.55 2.01 9.71
C GLY A 176 -8.00 1.12 10.88
N PHE A 177 -9.12 1.45 11.52
CA PHE A 177 -9.61 0.76 12.72
C PHE A 177 -11.14 0.66 12.74
N ALA A 178 -11.67 -0.47 13.20
CA ALA A 178 -13.09 -0.77 13.23
C ALA A 178 -13.83 -0.23 14.47
N ASP A 179 -13.09 0.19 15.50
CA ASP A 179 -13.64 0.57 16.81
C ASP A 179 -13.56 2.08 17.10
N LEU A 180 -13.09 2.89 16.16
CA LEU A 180 -13.04 4.34 16.30
C LEU A 180 -14.41 4.97 16.03
N THR A 181 -14.86 5.82 16.96
CA THR A 181 -16.07 6.63 16.80
C THR A 181 -15.78 8.10 16.52
N ASP A 182 -14.53 8.53 16.77
CA ASP A 182 -14.07 9.88 16.44
C ASP A 182 -13.47 9.86 15.02
N PRO A 183 -14.06 10.61 14.06
CA PRO A 183 -13.56 10.68 12.69
C PRO A 183 -12.15 11.29 12.58
N PHE A 184 -11.67 11.99 13.61
CA PHE A 184 -10.34 12.60 13.66
C PHE A 184 -9.54 12.12 14.87
N ALA A 185 -9.74 10.85 15.25
CA ALA A 185 -9.09 10.25 16.41
C ALA A 185 -7.55 10.44 16.34
N PRO A 186 -6.91 11.05 17.35
CA PRO A 186 -5.47 11.31 17.32
C PRO A 186 -4.63 10.06 17.57
N ALA A 187 -5.25 8.95 17.99
CA ALA A 187 -4.60 7.71 18.37
C ALA A 187 -5.26 6.51 17.70
N ALA A 188 -4.51 5.40 17.63
CA ALA A 188 -5.00 4.13 17.11
C ALA A 188 -6.21 3.59 17.89
N GLY A 189 -7.10 2.92 17.17
CA GLY A 189 -8.10 2.05 17.77
C GLY A 189 -7.48 0.74 18.27
N ALA A 190 -8.22 -0.02 19.07
CA ALA A 190 -7.80 -1.33 19.55
C ALA A 190 -8.07 -2.45 18.53
N VAL A 191 -8.95 -2.21 17.54
CA VAL A 191 -9.35 -3.20 16.54
C VAL A 191 -8.93 -2.74 15.15
N PRO A 192 -7.80 -3.22 14.61
CA PRO A 192 -7.42 -2.93 13.24
C PRO A 192 -8.49 -3.42 12.26
N SER A 193 -8.81 -2.62 11.24
CA SER A 193 -9.64 -3.09 10.13
C SER A 193 -8.95 -4.24 9.41
N ASN A 194 -9.73 -5.21 8.93
CA ASN A 194 -9.24 -6.23 8.03
C ASN A 194 -9.13 -5.61 6.62
N PHE A 195 -7.92 -5.61 6.08
CA PHE A 195 -7.61 -5.21 4.71
C PHE A 195 -7.12 -6.44 3.98
#